data_AF-A0A845PV73-F1
#
_entry.id   AF-A0A845PV73-F1
#
_cell.length_a   1.000
_cell.length_b   1.000
_cell.length_c   1.000
_cell.angle_alpha   90.00
_cell.angle_beta   90.00
_cell.angle_gamma   90.00
#
_symmetry.space_group_name_H-M   'P 1'
#
loop_
_entity.id
_entity.type
_entity.pdbx_description
1 polymer ?
#
loop_
_entity_poly.entity_id
_entity_poly.type
_entity_poly.pdbx_seq_one_letter_code
_entity_poly.pdbx_strand_id
1 'polypeptide(L)'
;MNKIFVFAFIALGTSLGAQSIGNSPYASFGLGDVKYDNDLNISAMGGISSAYIPDFSNTFNFANPAANFNLELTSLRGQVSNENNFYKSNQTGYDKTKHSNYLSNISIALPLSSKVKFGLSYQPYSTKSYNIMTQKNLGEENQQFNLFRGEGSINMVEGALSYQVAQGFGLGFKTKFHFGKISDIEESFFSNSELINGFETSSKIKSFNFTFGSVYQYKTPSDNKLTLGATYQFGNSGTMESTYTNSTYFYTKNVRRDINIIEKKNSESKNIIPQVFTAGLGYGKDNRWFTSAQVEYTKGRKLNYVLQNFEYQDAYKISAGGWFLPNSNDFRNYFSRVTYKYGGFYEKGDLNINGKNIDSYGLSLGANFPLKPTSNSFNSIDVSVELGKRGTTQNNLVQQGFINLKVGFNFADRWFIKNLYN
;
A
#
# COMPACT_ATOMS: atom_id res chain seq x y z
N MET A 1 -11.67 -31.06 -2.22
CA MET A 1 -10.57 -30.07 -2.13
C MET A 1 -10.22 -29.63 -3.55
N ASN A 2 -10.58 -28.39 -3.94
CA ASN A 2 -10.55 -27.98 -5.35
C ASN A 2 -9.11 -27.77 -5.84
N LYS A 3 -8.76 -28.35 -7.01
CA LYS A 3 -7.46 -28.20 -7.68
C LYS A 3 -7.03 -26.72 -7.84
N ILE A 4 -8.00 -25.81 -7.93
CA ILE A 4 -7.81 -24.35 -8.00
C ILE A 4 -7.26 -23.77 -6.69
N PHE A 5 -7.73 -24.25 -5.53
CA PHE A 5 -7.22 -23.81 -4.23
C PHE A 5 -5.76 -24.23 -4.07
N VAL A 6 -5.44 -25.46 -4.46
CA VAL A 6 -4.07 -25.99 -4.48
C VAL A 6 -3.19 -25.18 -5.44
N PHE A 7 -3.68 -24.86 -6.64
CA PHE A 7 -2.94 -24.05 -7.60
C PHE A 7 -2.69 -22.61 -7.10
N ALA A 8 -3.69 -21.96 -6.49
CA ALA A 8 -3.52 -20.64 -5.88
C ALA A 8 -2.50 -20.68 -4.73
N PHE A 9 -2.53 -21.70 -3.88
CA PHE A 9 -1.56 -21.87 -2.80
C PHE A 9 -0.14 -22.15 -3.31
N ILE A 10 0.00 -22.95 -4.37
CA ILE A 10 1.30 -23.22 -5.02
C ILE A 10 1.84 -21.94 -5.67
N ALA A 11 1.00 -21.17 -6.38
CA ALA A 11 1.41 -19.90 -6.98
C ALA A 11 1.81 -18.85 -5.93
N LEU A 12 1.12 -18.81 -4.78
CA LEU A 12 1.52 -17.97 -3.64
C LEU A 12 2.83 -18.47 -3.03
N GLY A 13 3.02 -19.78 -2.90
CA GLY A 13 4.23 -20.39 -2.36
C GLY A 13 5.49 -20.15 -3.19
N THR A 14 5.41 -20.22 -4.52
CA THR A 14 6.57 -19.98 -5.42
C THR A 14 6.98 -18.51 -5.45
N SER A 15 6.07 -17.58 -5.17
CA SER A 15 6.38 -16.15 -5.08
C SER A 15 7.25 -15.78 -3.87
N LEU A 16 7.31 -16.63 -2.82
CA LEU A 16 8.08 -16.35 -1.59
C LEU A 16 9.59 -16.25 -1.83
N GLY A 17 10.12 -16.96 -2.84
CA GLY A 17 11.56 -17.04 -3.13
C GLY A 17 12.12 -15.93 -4.06
N ALA A 18 11.26 -15.08 -4.63
CA ALA A 18 11.67 -14.06 -5.61
C ALA A 18 11.05 -12.67 -5.33
N GLN A 19 10.72 -12.39 -4.06
CA GLN A 19 10.14 -11.10 -3.71
C GLN A 19 11.19 -9.99 -3.76
N SER A 20 10.98 -9.02 -4.65
CA SER A 20 11.66 -7.73 -4.63
C SER A 20 10.60 -6.68 -4.36
N ILE A 21 10.64 -6.07 -3.19
CA ILE A 21 9.67 -5.05 -2.77
C ILE A 21 10.33 -3.68 -2.84
N GLY A 22 9.84 -2.83 -3.75
CA GLY A 22 10.30 -1.46 -3.89
C GLY A 22 11.59 -1.31 -4.69
N ASN A 23 11.64 -0.24 -5.48
CA ASN A 23 12.80 0.19 -6.27
C ASN A 23 12.63 1.66 -6.67
N SER A 24 12.39 2.55 -5.71
CA SER A 24 12.18 3.98 -5.97
C SER A 24 13.32 4.83 -5.39
N PRO A 25 13.89 5.78 -6.15
CA PRO A 25 14.82 6.77 -5.60
C PRO A 25 14.20 7.58 -4.46
N TYR A 26 12.87 7.75 -4.46
CA TYR A 26 12.14 8.40 -3.37
C TYR A 26 12.14 7.60 -2.07
N ALA A 27 12.54 6.32 -2.10
CA ALA A 27 12.67 5.49 -0.93
C ALA A 27 13.87 5.87 -0.04
N SER A 28 14.75 6.78 -0.45
CA SER A 28 15.81 7.32 0.42
C SER A 28 15.25 8.20 1.53
N PHE A 29 14.07 8.81 1.33
CA PHE A 29 13.48 9.74 2.28
C PHE A 29 12.71 9.01 3.39
N GLY A 30 12.93 9.45 4.63
CA GLY A 30 12.19 8.98 5.81
C GLY A 30 12.05 7.45 5.89
N LEU A 31 10.79 6.99 5.98
CA LEU A 31 10.42 5.58 6.18
C LEU A 31 10.51 4.71 4.91
N GLY A 32 10.98 5.28 3.81
CA GLY A 32 10.98 4.63 2.50
C GLY A 32 9.75 4.97 1.65
N ASP A 33 9.63 4.26 0.53
CA ASP A 33 8.50 4.41 -0.39
C ASP A 33 7.27 3.73 0.21
N VAL A 34 6.26 4.53 0.57
CA VAL A 34 4.99 4.04 1.12
C VAL A 34 4.25 3.31 0.01
N LYS A 35 3.94 2.04 0.27
CA LYS A 35 3.11 1.23 -0.60
C LYS A 35 1.66 1.61 -0.38
N TYR A 36 0.93 1.77 -1.48
CA TYR A 36 -0.45 2.22 -1.43
C TYR A 36 -1.30 1.23 -0.62
N ASP A 37 -1.79 1.69 0.53
CA ASP A 37 -2.48 0.89 1.57
C ASP A 37 -3.96 0.68 1.25
N ASN A 38 -4.22 0.17 0.06
CA ASN A 38 -5.57 -0.09 -0.38
C ASN A 38 -5.68 -1.50 -0.95
N ASP A 39 -6.77 -2.15 -0.57
CA ASP A 39 -7.23 -3.38 -1.20
C ASP A 39 -7.27 -3.22 -2.73
N LEU A 40 -7.06 -4.32 -3.44
CA LEU A 40 -7.14 -4.33 -4.91
C LEU A 40 -8.42 -3.67 -5.42
N ASN A 41 -9.57 -3.93 -4.82
CA ASN A 41 -10.84 -3.36 -5.28
C ASN A 41 -10.87 -1.84 -5.20
N ILE A 42 -10.31 -1.29 -4.13
CA ILE A 42 -10.21 0.15 -3.91
C ILE A 42 -9.18 0.75 -4.87
N SER A 43 -8.04 0.08 -5.06
CA SER A 43 -7.00 0.48 -6.01
C SER A 43 -7.55 0.56 -7.45
N ALA A 44 -8.35 -0.42 -7.86
CA ALA A 44 -8.99 -0.49 -9.17
C ALA A 44 -9.99 0.66 -9.44
N MET A 45 -10.47 1.31 -8.39
CA MET A 45 -11.38 2.45 -8.47
C MET A 45 -10.68 3.78 -8.18
N GLY A 46 -9.35 3.85 -8.30
CA GLY A 46 -8.59 5.10 -8.08
C GLY A 46 -8.51 5.53 -6.61
N GLY A 47 -8.69 4.59 -5.68
CA GLY A 47 -8.55 4.85 -4.24
C GLY A 47 -9.85 5.16 -3.51
N ILE A 48 -11.02 5.14 -4.18
CA ILE A 48 -12.29 5.43 -3.52
C ILE A 48 -12.66 4.37 -2.48
N SER A 49 -12.71 4.75 -1.21
CA SER A 49 -12.86 3.84 -0.08
C SER A 49 -13.90 4.30 0.94
N SER A 50 -14.04 5.61 1.19
CA SER A 50 -14.87 6.10 2.30
C SER A 50 -16.35 5.75 2.14
N ALA A 51 -16.93 6.00 0.96
CA ALA A 51 -18.34 5.69 0.68
C ALA A 51 -18.55 4.31 0.01
N TYR A 52 -17.48 3.52 -0.15
CA TYR A 52 -17.55 2.23 -0.84
C TYR A 52 -17.93 1.11 0.12
N ILE A 53 -19.11 0.51 -0.09
CA ILE A 53 -19.54 -0.70 0.61
C ILE A 53 -19.46 -1.86 -0.40
N PRO A 54 -18.70 -2.93 -0.11
CA PRO A 54 -18.58 -4.06 -1.01
C PRO A 54 -19.90 -4.85 -1.12
N ASP A 55 -20.57 -4.76 -2.27
CA ASP A 55 -21.89 -5.36 -2.49
C ASP A 55 -21.83 -6.77 -3.12
N PHE A 56 -20.87 -7.04 -4.02
CA PHE A 56 -20.88 -8.24 -4.89
C PHE A 56 -19.68 -9.17 -4.70
N SER A 57 -18.65 -8.74 -3.98
CA SER A 57 -17.42 -9.52 -3.82
C SER A 57 -17.34 -10.22 -2.46
N ASN A 58 -18.25 -9.93 -1.52
CA ASN A 58 -18.17 -10.37 -0.11
C ASN A 58 -16.74 -10.15 0.43
N THR A 59 -16.26 -8.91 0.30
CA THR A 59 -14.92 -8.49 0.74
C THR A 59 -15.04 -7.47 1.85
N PHE A 60 -13.99 -7.34 2.65
CA PHE A 60 -13.93 -6.33 3.71
C PHE A 60 -13.20 -5.08 3.23
N ASN A 61 -13.84 -3.92 3.35
CA ASN A 61 -13.23 -2.61 3.19
C ASN A 61 -12.47 -2.25 4.48
N PHE A 62 -11.17 -2.49 4.49
CA PHE A 62 -10.30 -2.11 5.61
C PHE A 62 -10.04 -0.61 5.66
N ALA A 63 -10.11 0.11 4.55
CA ALA A 63 -9.85 1.55 4.49
C ALA A 63 -10.94 2.36 5.22
N ASN A 64 -12.23 1.96 5.07
CA ASN A 64 -13.31 2.40 5.96
C ASN A 64 -13.88 1.21 6.74
N PRO A 65 -13.49 0.99 8.01
CA PRO A 65 -13.96 -0.15 8.79
C PRO A 65 -15.49 -0.15 9.02
N ALA A 66 -16.18 0.97 8.84
CA ALA A 66 -17.63 1.06 8.99
C ALA A 66 -18.41 0.52 7.78
N ALA A 67 -17.77 0.43 6.61
CA ALA A 67 -18.41 0.15 5.32
C ALA A 67 -18.54 -1.35 5.00
N ASN A 68 -18.84 -2.17 6.01
CA ASN A 68 -18.75 -3.63 5.91
C ASN A 68 -20.03 -4.39 6.27
N PHE A 69 -21.15 -3.71 6.52
CA PHE A 69 -22.38 -4.37 6.97
C PHE A 69 -22.98 -5.38 5.96
N ASN A 70 -22.59 -5.32 4.68
CA ASN A 70 -22.97 -6.30 3.64
C ASN A 70 -22.09 -7.57 3.60
N LEU A 71 -21.11 -7.71 4.49
CA LEU A 71 -20.32 -8.95 4.60
C LEU A 71 -21.17 -10.05 5.24
N GLU A 72 -21.47 -11.10 4.47
CA GLU A 72 -22.33 -12.20 4.90
C GLU A 72 -21.61 -13.53 5.06
N LEU A 73 -20.49 -13.72 4.36
CA LEU A 73 -19.68 -14.93 4.42
C LEU A 73 -18.28 -14.64 4.98
N THR A 74 -17.65 -15.66 5.54
CA THR A 74 -16.23 -15.60 5.87
C THR A 74 -15.44 -15.55 4.58
N SER A 75 -14.57 -14.56 4.43
CA SER A 75 -13.73 -14.38 3.24
C SER A 75 -12.25 -14.48 3.58
N LEU A 76 -11.50 -15.27 2.82
CA LEU A 76 -10.05 -15.30 2.79
C LEU A 76 -9.56 -14.72 1.46
N ARG A 77 -8.64 -13.76 1.53
CA ARG A 77 -8.06 -13.11 0.35
C ARG A 77 -6.55 -13.10 0.38
N GLY A 78 -5.96 -13.24 -0.79
CA GLY A 78 -4.53 -13.03 -1.04
C GLY A 78 -4.34 -12.21 -2.31
N GLN A 79 -3.36 -11.31 -2.29
CA GLN A 79 -3.11 -10.36 -3.37
C GLN A 79 -1.62 -10.29 -3.67
N VAL A 80 -1.28 -10.33 -4.95
CA VAL A 80 0.08 -10.16 -5.46
C VAL A 80 0.11 -8.89 -6.31
N SER A 81 1.15 -8.08 -6.12
CA SER A 81 1.39 -6.88 -6.88
C SER A 81 2.66 -7.00 -7.71
N ASN A 82 2.59 -6.53 -8.94
CA ASN A 82 3.70 -6.30 -9.84
C ASN A 82 3.76 -4.80 -10.14
N GLU A 83 4.85 -4.14 -9.75
CA GLU A 83 5.09 -2.73 -9.99
C GLU A 83 6.17 -2.57 -11.07
N ASN A 84 5.89 -1.83 -12.13
CA ASN A 84 6.87 -1.47 -13.15
C ASN A 84 7.07 0.04 -13.14
N ASN A 85 8.29 0.47 -12.83
CA ASN A 85 8.63 1.88 -12.66
C ASN A 85 9.66 2.31 -13.72
N PHE A 86 9.40 3.47 -14.31
CA PHE A 86 10.21 4.09 -15.36
C PHE A 86 10.68 5.45 -14.84
N TYR A 87 11.98 5.60 -14.62
CA TYR A 87 12.57 6.81 -14.06
C TYR A 87 13.25 7.64 -15.13
N LYS A 88 12.98 8.95 -15.12
CA LYS A 88 13.58 9.95 -15.99
C LYS A 88 14.07 11.15 -15.20
N SER A 89 15.17 11.75 -15.62
CA SER A 89 15.67 13.03 -15.12
C SER A 89 16.28 13.85 -16.27
N ASN A 90 16.43 15.16 -16.09
CA ASN A 90 17.11 16.03 -17.05
C ASN A 90 18.64 15.85 -17.04
N GLN A 91 19.17 15.01 -16.15
CA GLN A 91 20.57 14.59 -16.20
C GLN A 91 20.83 13.66 -17.39
N THR A 92 21.91 13.93 -18.13
CA THR A 92 22.30 13.16 -19.32
C THR A 92 22.45 11.67 -19.01
N GLY A 93 21.73 10.82 -19.75
CA GLY A 93 21.81 9.36 -19.64
C GLY A 93 21.03 8.75 -18.47
N TYR A 94 20.19 9.53 -17.77
CA TYR A 94 19.36 9.03 -16.67
C TYR A 94 18.00 8.51 -17.15
N ASP A 95 18.00 7.27 -17.67
CA ASP A 95 16.79 6.47 -17.93
C ASP A 95 16.95 5.09 -17.27
N LYS A 96 16.08 4.74 -16.32
CA LYS A 96 16.13 3.47 -15.60
C LYS A 96 14.75 2.82 -15.48
N THR A 97 14.71 1.52 -15.72
CA THR A 97 13.51 0.69 -15.49
C THR A 97 13.74 -0.22 -14.29
N LYS A 98 12.76 -0.31 -13.41
CA LYS A 98 12.77 -1.19 -12.25
C LYS A 98 11.46 -1.94 -12.15
N HIS A 99 11.53 -3.17 -11.67
CA HIS A 99 10.36 -4.01 -11.43
C HIS A 99 10.36 -4.51 -9.99
N SER A 100 9.18 -4.72 -9.43
CA SER A 100 8.99 -5.29 -8.09
C SER A 100 7.80 -6.26 -8.13
N ASN A 101 7.96 -7.43 -7.51
CA ASN A 101 6.93 -8.46 -7.43
C ASN A 101 6.83 -8.90 -5.98
N TYR A 102 5.64 -8.81 -5.39
CA TYR A 102 5.48 -9.14 -3.99
C TYR A 102 4.05 -9.45 -3.59
N LEU A 103 3.92 -10.16 -2.48
CA LEU A 103 2.65 -10.39 -1.83
C LEU A 103 2.19 -9.09 -1.15
N SER A 104 1.21 -8.42 -1.74
CA SER A 104 0.78 -7.10 -1.31
C SER A 104 -0.28 -7.11 -0.22
N ASN A 105 -1.03 -8.20 -0.07
CA ASN A 105 -2.02 -8.31 1.00
C ASN A 105 -2.43 -9.77 1.24
N ILE A 106 -2.60 -10.15 2.51
CA ILE A 106 -3.43 -11.29 2.91
C ILE A 106 -4.47 -10.75 3.90
N SER A 107 -5.72 -11.21 3.78
CA SER A 107 -6.76 -10.84 4.74
C SER A 107 -7.75 -11.96 4.99
N ILE A 108 -8.30 -11.99 6.20
CA ILE A 108 -9.47 -12.78 6.57
C ILE A 108 -10.54 -11.84 7.13
N ALA A 109 -11.80 -12.07 6.76
CA ALA A 109 -12.93 -11.34 7.32
C ALA A 109 -14.03 -12.28 7.73
N LEU A 110 -14.68 -11.96 8.86
CA LEU A 110 -15.61 -12.81 9.58
C LEU A 110 -16.89 -12.01 9.89
N PRO A 111 -18.06 -12.47 9.43
CA PRO A 111 -19.34 -11.92 9.84
C PRO A 111 -19.75 -12.49 11.21
N LEU A 112 -19.19 -11.92 12.30
CA LEU A 112 -19.43 -12.40 13.67
C LEU A 112 -20.92 -12.42 14.06
N SER A 113 -21.70 -11.46 13.56
CA SER A 113 -23.16 -11.45 13.65
C SER A 113 -23.78 -10.72 12.44
N SER A 114 -25.11 -10.56 12.44
CA SER A 114 -25.79 -9.71 11.44
C SER A 114 -25.29 -8.27 11.48
N LYS A 115 -24.95 -7.74 12.67
CA LYS A 115 -24.54 -6.35 12.88
C LYS A 115 -23.04 -6.15 13.06
N VAL A 116 -22.30 -7.17 13.51
CA VAL A 116 -20.87 -7.06 13.83
C VAL A 116 -20.05 -7.84 12.82
N LYS A 117 -19.07 -7.18 12.20
CA LYS A 117 -18.12 -7.80 11.28
C LYS A 117 -16.70 -7.53 11.77
N PHE A 118 -15.81 -8.48 11.55
CA PHE A 118 -14.41 -8.38 11.91
C PHE A 118 -13.53 -8.68 10.70
N GLY A 119 -12.41 -7.96 10.58
CA GLY A 119 -11.39 -8.20 9.56
C GLY A 119 -10.01 -8.20 10.18
N LEU A 120 -9.13 -9.07 9.69
CA LEU A 120 -7.69 -9.07 9.99
C LEU A 120 -6.92 -9.10 8.68
N SER A 121 -5.91 -8.24 8.54
CA SER A 121 -5.08 -8.16 7.34
C SER A 121 -3.61 -7.97 7.66
N TYR A 122 -2.76 -8.46 6.75
CA TYR A 122 -1.33 -8.24 6.73
C TYR A 122 -0.92 -7.69 5.36
N GLN A 123 -0.04 -6.69 5.36
CA GLN A 123 0.61 -6.19 4.15
C GLN A 123 1.91 -5.43 4.42
N PRO A 124 2.82 -5.35 3.44
CA PRO A 124 3.93 -4.39 3.47
C PRO A 124 3.37 -2.95 3.46
N TYR A 125 3.88 -2.10 4.35
CA TYR A 125 3.49 -0.68 4.45
C TYR A 125 4.45 0.22 3.68
N SER A 126 5.75 0.07 3.88
CA SER A 126 6.77 0.84 3.16
C SER A 126 8.03 0.05 2.97
N THR A 127 8.81 0.44 1.97
CA THR A 127 10.09 -0.21 1.67
C THR A 127 11.18 0.78 1.39
N LYS A 128 12.36 0.50 1.93
CA LYS A 128 13.59 1.22 1.63
C LYS A 128 14.45 0.30 0.79
N SER A 129 14.39 0.48 -0.52
CA SER A 129 15.09 -0.36 -1.50
C SER A 129 15.61 0.53 -2.62
N TYR A 130 16.90 0.84 -2.54
CA TYR A 130 17.62 1.59 -3.57
C TYR A 130 19.11 1.23 -3.52
N ASN A 131 19.77 1.36 -4.65
CA ASN A 131 21.21 1.18 -4.77
C ASN A 131 21.73 2.15 -5.83
N ILE A 132 22.48 3.16 -5.39
CA ILE A 132 22.98 4.25 -6.22
C ILE A 132 24.48 4.37 -5.97
N MET A 133 25.28 4.30 -7.03
CA MET A 133 26.71 4.56 -6.96
C MET A 133 27.02 5.83 -7.73
N THR A 134 27.81 6.71 -7.11
CA THR A 134 28.33 7.92 -7.74
C THR A 134 29.85 7.83 -7.80
N GLN A 135 30.42 8.35 -8.87
CA GLN A 135 31.86 8.41 -9.09
C GLN A 135 32.28 9.86 -9.24
N LYS A 136 33.32 10.25 -8.52
CA LYS A 136 33.97 11.56 -8.64
C LYS A 136 35.43 11.36 -9.03
N ASN A 137 35.83 11.96 -10.15
CA ASN A 137 37.22 11.95 -10.59
C ASN A 137 37.99 13.05 -9.84
N LEU A 138 39.09 12.69 -9.18
CA LEU A 138 39.95 13.59 -8.41
C LEU A 138 41.35 13.76 -9.04
N GLY A 139 41.57 13.23 -10.24
CA GLY A 139 42.83 13.26 -10.98
C GLY A 139 42.93 12.08 -11.96
N GLU A 140 44.08 11.90 -12.61
CA GLU A 140 44.30 10.84 -13.63
C GLU A 140 44.23 9.41 -13.04
N GLU A 141 44.57 9.20 -11.75
CA GLU A 141 44.60 7.88 -11.11
C GLU A 141 43.76 7.75 -9.83
N ASN A 142 43.11 8.83 -9.37
CA ASN A 142 42.32 8.84 -8.13
C ASN A 142 40.84 9.03 -8.42
N GLN A 143 40.07 7.96 -8.17
CA GLN A 143 38.61 7.98 -8.25
C GLN A 143 38.02 7.75 -6.86
N GLN A 144 37.07 8.60 -6.49
CA GLN A 144 36.25 8.39 -5.30
C GLN A 144 34.90 7.80 -5.72
N PHE A 145 34.51 6.74 -5.04
CA PHE A 145 33.21 6.09 -5.19
C PHE A 145 32.40 6.32 -3.91
N ASN A 146 31.16 6.77 -4.08
CA ASN A 146 30.18 6.80 -2.99
C ASN A 146 29.01 5.90 -3.37
N LEU A 147 28.76 4.89 -2.54
CA LEU A 147 27.68 3.92 -2.69
C LEU A 147 26.61 4.22 -1.64
N PHE A 148 25.39 4.45 -2.10
CA PHE A 148 24.21 4.66 -1.28
C PHE A 148 23.26 3.48 -1.46
N ARG A 149 23.02 2.73 -0.39
CA ARG A 149 22.18 1.54 -0.36
C ARG A 149 21.13 1.67 0.73
N GLY A 150 19.87 1.58 0.35
CA GLY A 150 18.74 1.45 1.28
C GLY A 150 18.22 0.03 1.26
N GLU A 151 18.02 -0.55 2.44
CA GLU A 151 17.48 -1.90 2.57
C GLU A 151 16.47 -2.02 3.72
N GLY A 152 15.52 -2.96 3.57
CA GLY A 152 14.53 -3.29 4.59
C GLY A 152 13.10 -2.83 4.27
N SER A 153 12.18 -3.25 5.12
CA SER A 153 10.76 -2.97 4.97
C SER A 153 10.08 -2.76 6.32
N ILE A 154 9.01 -1.98 6.28
CA ILE A 154 8.03 -1.85 7.36
C ILE A 154 6.80 -2.60 6.88
N ASN A 155 6.36 -3.57 7.68
CA ASN A 155 5.14 -4.31 7.44
C ASN A 155 4.08 -3.86 8.45
N MET A 156 2.82 -4.18 8.15
CA MET A 156 1.74 -3.93 9.07
C MET A 156 0.77 -5.11 9.17
N VAL A 157 0.24 -5.28 10.36
CA VAL A 157 -0.93 -6.10 10.64
C VAL A 157 -2.04 -5.18 11.13
N GLU A 158 -3.23 -5.31 10.58
CA GLU A 158 -4.39 -4.51 10.97
C GLU A 158 -5.60 -5.36 11.33
N GLY A 159 -6.30 -4.96 12.38
CA GLY A 159 -7.55 -5.55 12.84
C GLY A 159 -8.66 -4.50 12.83
N ALA A 160 -9.81 -4.84 12.25
CA ALA A 160 -10.92 -3.92 12.05
C ALA A 160 -12.24 -4.52 12.54
N LEU A 161 -13.04 -3.71 13.21
CA LEU A 161 -14.41 -4.03 13.65
C LEU A 161 -15.38 -3.07 12.98
N SER A 162 -16.45 -3.63 12.42
CA SER A 162 -17.59 -2.91 11.87
C SER A 162 -18.82 -3.21 12.71
N TYR A 163 -19.57 -2.17 13.06
CA TYR A 163 -20.83 -2.29 13.78
C TYR A 163 -21.95 -1.52 13.07
N GLN A 164 -23.00 -2.23 12.68
CA GLN A 164 -24.21 -1.63 12.14
C GLN A 164 -25.12 -1.17 13.27
N VAL A 165 -25.12 0.13 13.52
CA VAL A 165 -25.91 0.77 14.60
C VAL A 165 -27.40 0.79 14.23
N ALA A 166 -27.69 1.22 13.00
CA ALA A 166 -29.03 1.28 12.44
C ALA A 166 -29.02 0.84 10.98
N GLN A 167 -30.20 0.68 10.37
CA GLN A 167 -30.28 0.34 8.96
C GLN A 167 -29.58 1.41 8.11
N GLY A 168 -28.62 0.99 7.28
CA GLY A 168 -27.80 1.89 6.48
C GLY A 168 -26.71 2.66 7.25
N PHE A 169 -26.70 2.68 8.58
CA PHE A 169 -25.71 3.42 9.38
C PHE A 169 -24.71 2.48 10.05
N GLY A 170 -23.44 2.61 9.69
CA GLY A 170 -22.33 1.85 10.21
C GLY A 170 -21.31 2.72 10.93
N LEU A 171 -20.76 2.20 12.01
CA LEU A 171 -19.55 2.70 12.66
C LEU A 171 -18.46 1.63 12.58
N GLY A 172 -17.21 2.07 12.59
CA GLY A 172 -16.08 1.16 12.53
C GLY A 172 -14.88 1.67 13.28
N PHE A 173 -14.09 0.72 13.77
CA PHE A 173 -12.83 0.97 14.44
C PHE A 173 -11.78 0.03 13.89
N LYS A 174 -10.58 0.55 13.65
CA LYS A 174 -9.45 -0.21 13.15
C LYS A 174 -8.18 0.15 13.91
N THR A 175 -7.35 -0.85 14.19
CA THR A 175 -6.00 -0.70 14.72
C THR A 175 -5.02 -1.27 13.72
N LYS A 176 -3.90 -0.58 13.47
CA LYS A 176 -2.77 -1.15 12.72
C LYS A 176 -1.51 -1.14 13.56
N PHE A 177 -0.78 -2.23 13.51
CA PHE A 177 0.52 -2.39 14.12
C PHE A 177 1.58 -2.44 13.03
N HIS A 178 2.42 -1.39 13.00
CA HIS A 178 3.55 -1.25 12.09
C HIS A 178 4.81 -1.78 12.77
N PHE A 179 5.54 -2.63 12.07
CA PHE A 179 6.79 -3.20 12.56
C PHE A 179 7.77 -3.45 11.42
N GLY A 180 9.05 -3.25 11.70
CA GLY A 180 10.10 -3.53 10.73
C GLY A 180 11.41 -2.85 11.08
N LYS A 181 12.38 -3.04 10.20
CA LYS A 181 13.66 -2.37 10.23
C LYS A 181 13.99 -1.90 8.82
N ILE A 182 14.45 -0.66 8.74
CA ILE A 182 15.00 -0.07 7.52
C ILE A 182 16.41 0.43 7.84
N SER A 183 17.30 0.35 6.86
CA SER A 183 18.67 0.82 6.97
C SER A 183 19.04 1.67 5.76
N ASP A 184 19.72 2.78 6.02
CA ASP A 184 20.46 3.56 5.03
C ASP A 184 21.95 3.29 5.24
N ILE A 185 22.62 2.84 4.20
CA ILE A 185 24.06 2.55 4.19
C ILE A 185 24.71 3.45 3.15
N GLU A 186 25.68 4.23 3.58
CA GLU A 186 26.55 5.02 2.73
C GLU A 186 27.99 4.53 2.90
N GLU A 187 28.64 4.18 1.80
CA GLU A 187 30.01 3.68 1.75
C GLU A 187 30.82 4.59 0.82
N SER A 188 31.89 5.18 1.35
CA SER A 188 32.84 5.99 0.58
C SER A 188 34.20 5.30 0.55
N PHE A 189 34.75 5.13 -0.65
CA PHE A 189 36.04 4.51 -0.86
C PHE A 189 36.76 5.07 -2.09
N PHE A 190 38.07 4.88 -2.13
CA PHE A 190 38.92 5.31 -3.25
C PHE A 190 39.41 4.08 -4.02
N SER A 191 39.67 4.24 -5.32
CA SER A 191 40.19 3.18 -6.19
C SER A 191 41.41 2.43 -5.63
N ASN A 192 42.27 3.16 -4.90
CA ASN A 192 43.54 2.65 -4.37
C ASN A 192 43.53 2.43 -2.85
N SER A 193 42.36 2.36 -2.21
CA SER A 193 42.24 2.15 -0.76
C SER A 193 41.58 0.81 -0.45
N GLU A 194 42.20 0.03 0.44
CA GLU A 194 41.61 -1.21 0.95
C GLU A 194 40.49 -0.96 1.96
N LEU A 195 40.55 0.17 2.67
CA LEU A 195 39.58 0.53 3.69
C LEU A 195 38.43 1.36 3.12
N ILE A 196 37.23 1.01 3.55
CA ILE A 196 35.99 1.69 3.23
C ILE A 196 35.55 2.45 4.46
N ASN A 197 35.14 3.70 4.29
CA ASN A 197 34.44 4.43 5.32
C ASN A 197 32.94 4.23 5.14
N GLY A 198 32.28 3.69 6.15
CA GLY A 198 30.88 3.30 6.12
C GLY A 198 30.05 4.01 7.18
N PHE A 199 28.94 4.58 6.73
CA PHE A 199 27.93 5.23 7.54
C PHE A 199 26.65 4.40 7.46
N GLU A 200 26.13 3.96 8.59
CA GLU A 200 24.90 3.18 8.65
C GLU A 200 23.91 3.83 9.60
N THR A 201 22.72 4.18 9.10
CA THR A 201 21.57 4.57 9.90
C THR A 201 20.54 3.46 9.86
N SER A 202 20.36 2.75 10.97
CA SER A 202 19.38 1.67 11.13
C SER A 202 18.22 2.17 11.98
N SER A 203 17.01 2.21 11.41
CA SER A 203 15.79 2.59 12.10
C SER A 203 14.86 1.39 12.31
N LYS A 204 14.52 1.12 13.56
CA LYS A 204 13.56 0.08 13.96
C LYS A 204 12.24 0.74 14.33
N ILE A 205 11.16 0.26 13.72
CA ILE A 205 9.81 0.83 13.89
C ILE A 205 8.97 -0.17 14.68
N LYS A 206 8.29 0.33 15.71
CA LYS A 206 7.19 -0.35 16.40
C LYS A 206 6.12 0.66 16.74
N SER A 207 4.98 0.56 16.07
CA SER A 207 3.98 1.64 16.14
C SER A 207 2.56 1.17 15.98
N PHE A 208 1.67 1.68 16.83
CA PHE A 208 0.23 1.51 16.70
C PHE A 208 -0.44 2.79 16.19
N ASN A 209 -1.38 2.66 15.27
CA ASN A 209 -2.28 3.73 14.88
C ASN A 209 -3.73 3.23 14.90
N PHE A 210 -4.66 4.18 15.07
CA PHE A 210 -6.07 3.89 15.18
C PHE A 210 -6.84 4.66 14.12
N THR A 211 -7.88 4.05 13.56
CA THR A 211 -8.76 4.68 12.57
C THR A 211 -10.20 4.48 13.01
N PHE A 212 -10.97 5.55 13.04
CA PHE A 212 -12.41 5.50 13.18
C PHE A 212 -13.07 5.74 11.84
N GLY A 213 -14.14 5.01 11.56
CA GLY A 213 -14.92 5.13 10.35
C GLY A 213 -16.39 5.31 10.65
N SER A 214 -17.07 6.00 9.75
CA SER A 214 -18.53 6.08 9.72
C SER A 214 -19.00 5.98 8.28
N VAL A 215 -20.21 5.43 8.10
CA VAL A 215 -20.86 5.38 6.81
C VAL A 215 -22.37 5.45 6.99
N TYR A 216 -23.04 6.17 6.11
CA TYR A 216 -24.49 6.23 6.02
C TYR A 216 -24.93 5.95 4.59
N GLN A 217 -25.71 4.89 4.38
CA GLN A 217 -26.28 4.51 3.10
C GLN A 217 -27.81 4.63 3.16
N TYR A 218 -28.35 5.53 2.38
CA TYR A 218 -29.78 5.66 2.14
C TYR A 218 -30.16 4.91 0.86
N LYS A 219 -31.09 3.95 0.98
CA LYS A 219 -31.66 3.23 -0.16
C LYS A 219 -33.06 3.76 -0.48
N THR A 220 -33.28 4.14 -1.73
CA THR A 220 -34.58 4.55 -2.25
C THR A 220 -35.44 3.34 -2.61
N PRO A 221 -36.78 3.48 -2.73
CA PRO A 221 -37.65 2.41 -3.24
C PRO A 221 -37.34 1.97 -4.68
N SER A 222 -36.64 2.82 -5.46
CA SER A 222 -36.20 2.55 -6.83
C SER A 222 -34.84 1.84 -6.93
N ASP A 223 -34.35 1.26 -5.83
CA ASP A 223 -33.04 0.59 -5.69
C ASP A 223 -31.82 1.50 -5.90
N ASN A 224 -32.01 2.82 -5.97
CA ASN A 224 -30.90 3.76 -5.96
C ASN A 224 -30.37 3.93 -4.54
N LYS A 225 -29.05 4.04 -4.40
CA LYS A 225 -28.33 4.21 -3.14
C LYS A 225 -27.56 5.52 -3.14
N LEU A 226 -27.68 6.27 -2.06
CA LEU A 226 -26.80 7.39 -1.73
C LEU A 226 -25.97 6.99 -0.52
N THR A 227 -24.64 7.04 -0.63
CA THR A 227 -23.74 6.67 0.46
C THR A 227 -22.83 7.84 0.81
N LEU A 228 -22.77 8.18 2.10
CA LEU A 228 -21.82 9.11 2.68
C LEU A 228 -20.87 8.33 3.56
N GLY A 229 -19.58 8.59 3.48
CA GLY A 229 -18.60 7.93 4.34
C GLY A 229 -17.48 8.86 4.74
N ALA A 230 -16.98 8.67 5.96
CA ALA A 230 -15.86 9.43 6.48
C ALA A 230 -14.99 8.55 7.38
N THR A 231 -13.68 8.80 7.35
CA THR A 231 -12.71 8.14 8.21
C THR A 231 -11.74 9.16 8.79
N TYR A 232 -11.27 8.88 10.00
CA TYR A 232 -10.22 9.65 10.64
C TYR A 232 -9.20 8.70 11.24
N GLN A 233 -7.99 8.73 10.68
CA GLN A 233 -6.82 8.05 11.19
C GLN A 233 -6.10 8.98 12.16
N PHE A 234 -6.05 8.53 13.42
CA PHE A 234 -5.24 9.16 14.45
C PHE A 234 -3.76 8.86 14.18
N GLY A 235 -2.92 9.85 14.48
CA GLY A 235 -1.47 9.65 14.52
C GLY A 235 -1.10 8.59 15.56
N ASN A 236 0.12 8.05 15.46
CA ASN A 236 0.53 6.90 16.25
C ASN A 236 0.98 7.22 17.69
N SER A 237 0.97 6.21 18.56
CA SER A 237 1.58 6.21 19.90
C SER A 237 2.95 5.50 19.97
N GLY A 238 3.54 5.19 18.81
CA GLY A 238 4.77 4.39 18.69
C GLY A 238 6.07 5.18 18.62
N THR A 239 7.18 4.45 18.72
CA THR A 239 8.56 4.98 18.67
C THR A 239 9.33 4.41 17.48
N MET A 240 10.23 5.25 16.94
CA MET A 240 11.22 4.88 15.95
C MET A 240 12.58 5.05 16.62
N GLU A 241 13.23 3.92 16.88
CA GLU A 241 14.58 3.89 17.44
C GLU A 241 15.56 3.88 16.27
N SER A 242 16.39 4.90 16.16
CA SER A 242 17.40 5.01 15.10
C SER A 242 18.79 4.96 15.70
N THR A 243 19.65 4.13 15.12
CA THR A 243 21.06 4.03 15.48
C THR A 243 21.90 4.39 14.28
N TYR A 244 22.73 5.42 14.44
CA TYR A 244 23.75 5.80 13.48
C TYR A 244 25.09 5.20 13.92
N THR A 245 25.82 4.60 12.98
CA THR A 245 27.16 4.05 13.19
C THR A 245 28.08 4.52 12.07
N ASN A 246 29.17 5.19 12.43
CA ASN A 246 30.29 5.48 11.54
C ASN A 246 31.41 4.48 11.82
N SER A 247 31.87 3.78 10.79
CA SER A 247 32.94 2.77 10.93
C SER A 247 33.85 2.72 9.71
N THR A 248 35.02 2.12 9.89
CA THR A 248 35.92 1.74 8.80
C THR A 248 36.08 0.23 8.77
N TYR A 249 36.09 -0.36 7.57
CA TYR A 249 36.20 -1.81 7.38
C TYR A 249 36.65 -2.13 5.95
N PHE A 250 36.94 -3.40 5.67
CA PHE A 250 37.13 -3.90 4.30
C PHE A 250 36.24 -5.12 4.03
N TYR A 251 36.07 -5.47 2.75
CA TYR A 251 35.29 -6.64 2.34
C TYR A 251 36.18 -7.86 2.08
N THR A 252 35.79 -9.01 2.61
CA THR A 252 36.33 -10.32 2.21
C THR A 252 35.16 -11.24 1.88
N LYS A 253 35.07 -11.67 0.62
CA LYS A 253 33.94 -12.51 0.12
C LYS A 253 32.55 -11.92 0.46
N ASN A 254 32.38 -10.62 0.24
CA ASN A 254 31.15 -9.84 0.55
C ASN A 254 30.79 -9.73 2.04
N VAL A 255 31.71 -10.05 2.95
CA VAL A 255 31.53 -9.87 4.39
C VAL A 255 32.44 -8.76 4.89
N ARG A 256 31.89 -7.84 5.70
CA ARG A 256 32.66 -6.79 6.38
C ARG A 256 33.64 -7.42 7.38
N ARG A 257 34.90 -7.02 7.33
CA ARG A 257 35.99 -7.45 8.22
C ARG A 257 36.69 -6.24 8.83
N ASP A 258 37.28 -6.47 10.00
CA ASP A 258 38.02 -5.45 10.77
C ASP A 258 37.24 -4.14 10.98
N ILE A 259 36.02 -4.28 11.50
CA ILE A 259 35.13 -3.15 11.71
C ILE A 259 35.61 -2.33 12.90
N ASN A 260 36.17 -1.16 12.63
CA ASN A 260 36.50 -0.17 13.64
C ASN A 260 35.38 0.89 13.73
N ILE A 261 34.72 0.99 14.89
CA ILE A 261 33.62 1.94 15.10
C ILE A 261 34.20 3.27 15.59
N ILE A 262 34.02 4.31 14.78
CA ILE A 262 34.51 5.67 15.06
C ILE A 262 33.48 6.43 15.90
N GLU A 263 32.20 6.33 15.54
CA GLU A 263 31.13 7.04 16.22
C GLU A 263 29.85 6.20 16.22
N LYS A 264 29.10 6.26 17.32
CA LYS A 264 27.77 5.68 17.43
C LYS A 264 26.82 6.64 18.15
N LYS A 265 25.68 6.92 17.52
CA LYS A 265 24.64 7.80 18.06
C LYS A 265 23.29 7.10 18.01
N ASN A 266 22.43 7.39 18.98
CA ASN A 266 21.06 6.90 19.00
C ASN A 266 20.09 8.08 19.05
N SER A 267 18.94 7.94 18.40
CA SER A 267 17.82 8.87 18.53
C SER A 267 16.50 8.11 18.62
N GLU A 268 15.51 8.77 19.20
CA GLU A 268 14.13 8.30 19.23
C GLU A 268 13.23 9.37 18.59
N SER A 269 12.35 8.95 17.68
CA SER A 269 11.30 9.82 17.12
C SER A 269 9.92 9.27 17.44
N LYS A 270 9.00 10.18 17.75
CA LYS A 270 7.57 9.93 17.91
C LYS A 270 6.81 10.51 16.71
N ASN A 271 5.50 10.26 16.59
CA ASN A 271 4.64 10.78 15.52
C ASN A 271 5.07 10.36 14.09
N ILE A 272 5.30 9.06 13.94
CA ILE A 272 5.85 8.43 12.73
C ILE A 272 4.79 8.19 11.66
N ILE A 273 3.52 8.10 12.05
CA ILE A 273 2.39 7.88 11.13
C ILE A 273 1.54 9.15 11.09
N PRO A 274 1.22 9.69 9.90
CA PRO A 274 0.47 10.93 9.79
C PRO A 274 -1.00 10.75 10.22
N GLN A 275 -1.61 11.87 10.62
CA GLN A 275 -3.06 11.97 10.74
C GLN A 275 -3.66 12.11 9.35
N VAL A 276 -4.72 11.37 9.08
CA VAL A 276 -5.39 11.35 7.78
C VAL A 276 -6.89 11.46 7.99
N PHE A 277 -7.52 12.39 7.28
CA PHE A 277 -8.97 12.51 7.21
C PHE A 277 -9.43 12.23 5.79
N THR A 278 -10.41 11.34 5.62
CA THR A 278 -10.98 11.03 4.30
C THR A 278 -12.49 11.17 4.36
N ALA A 279 -13.07 11.85 3.38
CA ALA A 279 -14.51 11.99 3.23
C ALA A 279 -14.92 11.68 1.78
N GLY A 280 -16.02 10.95 1.61
CA GLY A 280 -16.50 10.55 0.30
C GLY A 280 -18.01 10.51 0.19
N LEU A 281 -18.47 10.69 -1.05
CA LEU A 281 -19.86 10.60 -1.47
C LEU A 281 -19.94 9.57 -2.60
N GLY A 282 -20.89 8.64 -2.49
CA GLY A 282 -21.19 7.65 -3.50
C GLY A 282 -22.65 7.66 -3.90
N TYR A 283 -22.92 7.39 -5.16
CA TYR A 283 -24.26 7.20 -5.71
C TYR A 283 -24.25 5.99 -6.65
N GLY A 284 -25.32 5.21 -6.63
CA GLY A 284 -25.40 4.02 -7.46
C GLY A 284 -26.77 3.40 -7.48
N LYS A 285 -26.89 2.31 -8.23
CA LYS A 285 -28.07 1.46 -8.27
C LYS A 285 -27.67 0.04 -7.88
N ASP A 286 -28.46 -0.54 -6.98
CA ASP A 286 -28.27 -1.89 -6.46
C ASP A 286 -28.07 -2.89 -7.62
N ASN A 287 -27.01 -3.70 -7.54
CA ASN A 287 -26.63 -4.71 -8.54
C ASN A 287 -26.45 -4.21 -9.99
N ARG A 288 -26.19 -2.91 -10.21
CA ARG A 288 -25.99 -2.36 -11.57
C ARG A 288 -24.74 -1.51 -11.69
N TRP A 289 -24.61 -0.49 -10.86
CA TRP A 289 -23.47 0.43 -10.95
C TRP A 289 -23.34 1.27 -9.69
N PHE A 290 -22.14 1.80 -9.49
CA PHE A 290 -21.83 2.73 -8.42
C PHE A 290 -20.73 3.67 -8.88
N THR A 291 -20.82 4.93 -8.47
CA THR A 291 -19.76 5.91 -8.62
C THR A 291 -19.57 6.64 -7.30
N SER A 292 -18.34 7.08 -7.04
CA SER A 292 -18.00 7.82 -5.84
C SER A 292 -16.87 8.78 -6.13
N ALA A 293 -16.89 9.88 -5.38
CA ALA A 293 -15.80 10.84 -5.30
C ALA A 293 -15.39 10.99 -3.83
N GLN A 294 -14.11 11.22 -3.59
CA GLN A 294 -13.60 11.45 -2.24
C GLN A 294 -12.45 12.44 -2.22
N VAL A 295 -12.26 13.04 -1.05
CA VAL A 295 -11.12 13.87 -0.70
C VAL A 295 -10.44 13.26 0.53
N GLU A 296 -9.12 13.20 0.47
CA GLU A 296 -8.25 12.83 1.58
C GLU A 296 -7.33 14.00 1.90
N TYR A 297 -7.16 14.29 3.18
CA TYR A 297 -6.22 15.28 3.70
C TYR A 297 -5.28 14.58 4.68
N THR A 298 -3.98 14.73 4.44
CA THR A 298 -2.91 14.17 5.24
C THR A 298 -2.14 15.32 5.88
N LYS A 299 -2.13 15.34 7.21
CA LYS A 299 -1.46 16.38 7.99
C LYS A 299 0.06 16.20 7.94
N GLY A 300 0.75 17.29 7.65
CA GLY A 300 2.20 17.38 7.66
C GLY A 300 2.81 17.09 9.04
N ARG A 301 4.08 16.69 9.03
CA ARG A 301 4.78 16.22 10.23
C ARG A 301 6.29 16.33 10.06
N LYS A 302 7.01 16.32 11.18
CA LYS A 302 8.47 16.29 11.21
C LYS A 302 8.94 14.92 11.72
N LEU A 303 9.85 14.29 10.99
CA LEU A 303 10.56 13.09 11.41
C LEU A 303 12.00 13.44 11.73
N ASN A 304 12.40 13.20 12.98
CA ASN A 304 13.77 13.45 13.42
C ASN A 304 14.59 12.16 13.24
N TYR A 305 15.51 12.14 12.28
CA TYR A 305 16.57 11.13 12.20
C TYR A 305 17.83 11.64 12.89
N VAL A 306 18.74 10.74 13.24
CA VAL A 306 19.98 11.06 13.98
C VAL A 306 20.80 12.16 13.29
N LEU A 307 20.81 12.20 11.96
CA LEU A 307 21.61 13.14 11.17
C LEU A 307 20.80 14.14 10.33
N GLN A 308 19.51 13.90 10.12
CA GLN A 308 18.68 14.72 9.24
C GLN A 308 17.24 14.77 9.74
N ASN A 309 16.64 15.96 9.68
CA ASN A 309 15.21 16.09 9.90
C ASN A 309 14.50 16.07 8.54
N PHE A 310 13.46 15.24 8.41
CA PHE A 310 12.58 15.25 7.26
C PHE A 310 11.29 15.97 7.62
N GLU A 311 11.01 17.06 6.91
CA GLU A 311 9.76 17.81 7.06
C GLU A 311 8.80 17.44 5.94
N TYR A 312 7.68 16.85 6.32
CA TYR A 312 6.57 16.53 5.44
C TYR A 312 5.53 17.65 5.55
N GLN A 313 5.11 18.16 4.39
CA GLN A 313 4.07 19.17 4.28
C GLN A 313 2.68 18.52 4.26
N ASP A 314 1.65 19.36 4.36
CA ASP A 314 0.27 18.92 4.15
C ASP A 314 0.06 18.43 2.71
N ALA A 315 -0.54 17.25 2.61
CA ALA A 315 -0.90 16.60 1.35
C ALA A 315 -2.43 16.48 1.22
N TYR A 316 -2.89 16.45 -0.02
CA TYR A 316 -4.29 16.17 -0.32
C TYR A 316 -4.41 15.29 -1.55
N LYS A 317 -5.37 14.39 -1.53
CA LYS A 317 -5.70 13.49 -2.63
C LYS A 317 -7.17 13.61 -2.98
N ILE A 318 -7.45 13.75 -4.25
CA ILE A 318 -8.80 13.76 -4.81
C ILE A 318 -8.91 12.53 -5.71
N SER A 319 -9.93 11.72 -5.47
CA SER A 319 -10.18 10.48 -6.21
C SER A 319 -11.61 10.43 -6.69
N ALA A 320 -11.81 9.91 -7.89
CA ALA A 320 -13.13 9.62 -8.44
C ALA A 320 -13.09 8.27 -9.16
N GLY A 321 -14.15 7.48 -9.01
CA GLY A 321 -14.19 6.15 -9.60
C GLY A 321 -15.52 5.45 -9.36
N GLY A 322 -15.55 4.17 -9.67
CA GLY A 322 -16.77 3.39 -9.57
C GLY A 322 -16.65 2.00 -10.15
N TRP A 323 -17.79 1.33 -10.18
CA TRP A 323 -17.94 0.02 -10.78
C TRP A 323 -19.24 -0.10 -11.57
N PHE A 324 -19.23 -0.98 -12.57
CA PHE A 324 -20.36 -1.30 -13.42
C PHE A 324 -20.48 -2.82 -13.57
N LEU A 325 -21.69 -3.33 -13.33
CA LEU A 325 -22.04 -4.73 -13.44
C LEU A 325 -23.22 -4.86 -14.43
N PRO A 326 -22.98 -5.34 -15.66
CA PRO A 326 -24.02 -5.40 -16.68
C PRO A 326 -25.24 -6.22 -16.23
N ASN A 327 -25.01 -7.47 -15.84
CA ASN A 327 -26.04 -8.38 -15.34
C ASN A 327 -25.43 -9.56 -14.56
N SER A 328 -25.62 -9.59 -13.24
CA SER A 328 -25.14 -10.66 -12.37
C SER A 328 -25.72 -12.04 -12.70
N ASN A 329 -26.92 -12.09 -13.28
CA ASN A 329 -27.71 -13.31 -13.46
C ASN A 329 -27.76 -13.78 -14.93
N ASP A 330 -26.95 -13.21 -15.82
CA ASP A 330 -26.89 -13.62 -17.21
C ASP A 330 -26.21 -15.00 -17.31
N PHE A 331 -26.96 -16.05 -17.60
CA PHE A 331 -26.42 -17.40 -17.76
C PHE A 331 -25.74 -17.64 -19.12
N ARG A 332 -26.03 -16.80 -20.13
CA ARG A 332 -25.56 -16.97 -21.51
C ARG A 332 -24.22 -16.30 -21.76
N ASN A 333 -23.99 -15.14 -21.18
CA ASN A 333 -22.75 -14.39 -21.37
C ASN A 333 -21.97 -14.24 -20.05
N TYR A 334 -20.76 -14.80 -20.01
CA TYR A 334 -19.87 -14.69 -18.84
C TYR A 334 -19.46 -13.23 -18.57
N PHE A 335 -19.17 -12.45 -19.61
CA PHE A 335 -18.70 -11.07 -19.46
C PHE A 335 -19.79 -10.13 -18.93
N SER A 336 -21.07 -10.46 -19.11
CA SER A 336 -22.17 -9.73 -18.47
C SER A 336 -22.11 -9.82 -16.93
N ARG A 337 -21.50 -10.89 -16.38
CA ARG A 337 -21.37 -11.13 -14.94
C ARG A 337 -20.08 -10.56 -14.34
N VAL A 338 -19.16 -10.08 -15.18
CA VAL A 338 -17.91 -9.46 -14.73
C VAL A 338 -18.22 -8.06 -14.20
N THR A 339 -17.69 -7.73 -13.02
CA THR A 339 -17.79 -6.36 -12.50
C THR A 339 -16.58 -5.57 -12.96
N TYR A 340 -16.81 -4.54 -13.76
CA TYR A 340 -15.78 -3.65 -14.27
C TYR A 340 -15.61 -2.47 -13.33
N LYS A 341 -14.37 -2.11 -13.04
CA LYS A 341 -13.98 -1.02 -12.14
C LYS A 341 -13.16 0.00 -12.90
N TYR A 342 -13.34 1.27 -12.55
CA TYR A 342 -12.61 2.38 -13.13
C TYR A 342 -12.40 3.45 -12.08
N GLY A 343 -11.33 4.22 -12.21
CA GLY A 343 -11.15 5.43 -11.43
C GLY A 343 -9.88 6.17 -11.78
N GLY A 344 -9.69 7.29 -11.11
CA GLY A 344 -8.50 8.10 -11.22
C GLY A 344 -8.31 8.96 -9.99
N PHE A 345 -7.09 9.45 -9.82
CA PHE A 345 -6.74 10.31 -8.71
C PHE A 345 -5.71 11.35 -9.10
N TYR A 346 -5.71 12.44 -8.34
CA TYR A 346 -4.64 13.42 -8.25
C TYR A 346 -4.27 13.59 -6.78
N GLU A 347 -2.98 13.63 -6.50
CA GLU A 347 -2.43 13.75 -5.17
C GLU A 347 -1.31 14.78 -5.18
N LYS A 348 -1.48 15.84 -4.39
CA LYS A 348 -0.37 16.72 -4.04
C LYS A 348 0.40 16.05 -2.91
N GLY A 349 1.66 15.68 -3.17
CA GLY A 349 2.49 14.94 -2.22
C GLY A 349 2.92 15.77 -1.03
N ASP A 350 3.32 15.08 0.04
CA ASP A 350 3.83 15.64 1.30
C ASP A 350 5.34 15.96 1.26
N LEU A 351 6.06 15.42 0.27
CA LEU A 351 7.48 15.68 0.04
C LEU A 351 7.69 16.96 -0.78
N ASN A 352 8.43 17.91 -0.23
CA ASN A 352 8.96 19.07 -0.94
C ASN A 352 10.48 18.95 -1.07
N ILE A 353 10.97 18.87 -2.30
CA ILE A 353 12.39 18.74 -2.62
C ILE A 353 12.76 19.88 -3.56
N ASN A 354 13.80 20.63 -3.23
CA ASN A 354 14.28 21.77 -4.03
C ASN A 354 13.16 22.76 -4.40
N GLY A 355 12.26 23.05 -3.45
CA GLY A 355 11.15 23.99 -3.62
C GLY A 355 10.00 23.48 -4.49
N LYS A 356 9.96 22.18 -4.83
CA LYS A 356 8.90 21.56 -5.63
C LYS A 356 8.28 20.39 -4.88
N ASN A 357 6.95 20.31 -4.93
CA ASN A 357 6.22 19.18 -4.37
C ASN A 357 6.28 17.99 -5.33
N ILE A 358 6.35 16.79 -4.74
CA ILE A 358 6.32 15.53 -5.48
C ILE A 358 4.87 15.08 -5.64
N ASP A 359 4.19 15.67 -6.61
CA ASP A 359 2.80 15.35 -6.92
C ASP A 359 2.69 14.01 -7.67
N SER A 360 1.52 13.37 -7.60
CA SER A 360 1.20 12.18 -8.36
C SER A 360 -0.21 12.20 -8.93
N TYR A 361 -0.39 11.49 -10.04
CA TYR A 361 -1.70 11.28 -10.64
C TYR A 361 -1.70 9.94 -11.36
N GLY A 362 -2.89 9.34 -11.42
CA GLY A 362 -3.04 8.02 -12.01
C GLY A 362 -4.47 7.70 -12.43
N LEU A 363 -4.56 6.71 -13.30
CA LEU A 363 -5.80 6.09 -13.74
C LEU A 363 -5.75 4.60 -13.36
N SER A 364 -6.90 4.07 -12.97
CA SER A 364 -7.05 2.70 -12.55
C SER A 364 -8.19 2.05 -13.33
N LEU A 365 -7.96 0.82 -13.76
CA LEU A 365 -8.95 -0.06 -14.35
C LEU A 365 -8.89 -1.40 -13.63
N GLY A 366 -10.02 -2.07 -13.49
CA GLY A 366 -10.02 -3.41 -12.95
C GLY A 366 -11.26 -4.22 -13.29
N ALA A 367 -11.20 -5.50 -12.96
CA ALA A 367 -12.29 -6.43 -13.17
C ALA A 367 -12.34 -7.45 -12.04
N ASN A 368 -13.55 -7.79 -11.59
CA ASN A 368 -13.82 -8.95 -10.74
C ASN A 368 -14.42 -10.05 -11.61
N PHE A 369 -13.73 -11.19 -11.68
CA PHE A 369 -14.08 -12.36 -12.45
C PHE A 369 -14.69 -13.42 -11.51
N PRO A 370 -16.02 -13.58 -11.47
CA PRO A 370 -16.64 -14.63 -10.66
C PRO A 370 -16.27 -16.02 -11.19
N LEU A 371 -15.89 -16.93 -10.29
CA LEU A 371 -15.44 -18.28 -10.64
C LEU A 371 -16.58 -19.28 -10.84
N LYS A 372 -17.75 -19.01 -10.25
CA LYS A 372 -18.94 -19.85 -10.43
C LYS A 372 -20.08 -19.01 -11.00
N PRO A 373 -20.94 -19.59 -11.86
CA PRO A 373 -22.07 -18.89 -12.47
C PRO A 373 -23.26 -18.73 -11.50
N THR A 374 -23.08 -18.97 -10.20
CA THR A 374 -24.15 -18.89 -9.20
C THR A 374 -24.02 -17.61 -8.38
N SER A 375 -25.13 -16.89 -8.22
CA SER A 375 -25.23 -15.67 -7.40
C SER A 375 -24.80 -15.87 -5.94
N ASN A 376 -24.80 -17.12 -5.45
CA ASN A 376 -24.48 -17.46 -4.07
C ASN A 376 -23.00 -17.85 -3.87
N SER A 377 -22.15 -17.76 -4.91
CA SER A 377 -20.72 -17.98 -4.78
C SER A 377 -19.95 -16.69 -5.02
N PHE A 378 -19.30 -16.20 -3.97
CA PHE A 378 -18.50 -14.97 -4.02
C PHE A 378 -17.03 -15.23 -4.35
N ASN A 379 -16.69 -16.47 -4.72
CA ASN A 379 -15.34 -16.82 -5.14
C ASN A 379 -15.00 -16.13 -6.46
N SER A 380 -13.94 -15.35 -6.47
CA SER A 380 -13.58 -14.53 -7.63
C SER A 380 -12.08 -14.32 -7.76
N ILE A 381 -11.66 -14.00 -8.97
CA ILE A 381 -10.33 -13.46 -9.26
C ILE A 381 -10.49 -11.98 -9.56
N ASP A 382 -9.77 -11.15 -8.85
CA ASP A 382 -9.73 -9.72 -9.05
C ASP A 382 -8.45 -9.34 -9.81
N VAL A 383 -8.57 -8.47 -10.81
CA VAL A 383 -7.42 -7.91 -11.54
C VAL A 383 -7.55 -6.40 -11.56
N SER A 384 -6.44 -5.70 -11.32
CA SER A 384 -6.35 -4.25 -11.39
C SER A 384 -5.09 -3.83 -12.12
N VAL A 385 -5.21 -2.83 -13.00
CA VAL A 385 -4.09 -2.14 -13.62
C VAL A 385 -4.20 -0.67 -13.24
N GLU A 386 -3.11 -0.12 -12.74
CA GLU A 386 -2.98 1.29 -12.41
C GLU A 386 -1.80 1.87 -13.17
N LEU A 387 -2.00 3.01 -13.82
CA LEU A 387 -0.98 3.69 -14.61
C LEU A 387 -0.95 5.17 -14.24
N GLY A 388 0.24 5.74 -14.14
CA GLY A 388 0.35 7.12 -13.68
C GLY A 388 1.77 7.66 -13.68
N LYS A 389 1.91 8.84 -13.09
CA LYS A 389 3.20 9.50 -12.88
C LYS A 389 3.27 10.11 -11.49
N ARG A 390 4.49 10.15 -10.94
CA ARG A 390 4.85 10.79 -9.67
C ARG A 390 6.13 11.60 -9.85
N GLY A 391 6.16 12.80 -9.27
CA GLY A 391 7.30 13.72 -9.33
C GLY A 391 7.45 14.45 -10.66
N THR A 392 8.57 15.15 -10.79
CA THR A 392 8.87 16.07 -11.90
C THR A 392 10.32 15.96 -12.33
N THR A 393 10.64 16.39 -13.55
CA THR A 393 12.03 16.54 -14.01
C THR A 393 12.59 17.95 -13.78
N GLN A 394 11.73 18.90 -13.37
CA GLN A 394 12.15 20.26 -13.02
C GLN A 394 13.17 20.23 -11.87
N ASN A 395 14.10 21.17 -11.86
CA ASN A 395 15.17 21.27 -10.84
C ASN A 395 16.01 19.98 -10.72
N ASN A 396 16.19 19.25 -11.83
CA ASN A 396 16.90 17.97 -11.90
C ASN A 396 16.33 16.87 -10.99
N LEU A 397 15.06 16.99 -10.63
CA LEU A 397 14.34 15.95 -9.90
C LEU A 397 14.06 14.74 -10.81
N VAL A 398 13.67 13.63 -10.19
CA VAL A 398 13.40 12.37 -10.89
C VAL A 398 11.91 12.19 -11.10
N GLN A 399 11.45 12.11 -12.34
CA GLN A 399 10.07 11.71 -12.61
C GLN A 399 9.97 10.18 -12.66
N GLN A 400 8.96 9.63 -11.98
CA GLN A 400 8.60 8.22 -12.00
C GLN A 400 7.29 8.04 -12.78
N GLY A 401 7.34 7.40 -13.94
CA GLY A 401 6.16 6.77 -14.54
C GLY A 401 5.97 5.38 -13.97
N PHE A 402 4.73 4.94 -13.76
CA PHE A 402 4.46 3.61 -13.21
C PHE A 402 3.32 2.89 -13.92
N ILE A 403 3.43 1.56 -13.99
CA ILE A 403 2.39 0.62 -14.39
C ILE A 403 2.36 -0.50 -13.35
N ASN A 404 1.31 -0.51 -12.54
CA ASN A 404 1.11 -1.46 -11.44
C ASN A 404 0.01 -2.44 -11.82
N LEU A 405 0.32 -3.74 -11.82
CA LEU A 405 -0.64 -4.82 -11.99
C LEU A 405 -0.86 -5.50 -10.64
N LYS A 406 -2.11 -5.61 -10.20
CA LYS A 406 -2.50 -6.36 -9.00
C LYS A 406 -3.41 -7.51 -9.38
N VAL A 407 -3.16 -8.68 -8.82
CA VAL A 407 -4.03 -9.86 -8.96
C VAL A 407 -4.40 -10.36 -7.57
N GLY A 408 -5.69 -10.53 -7.34
CA GLY A 408 -6.26 -10.95 -6.07
C GLY A 408 -7.12 -12.18 -6.22
N PHE A 409 -7.08 -13.05 -5.22
CA PHE A 409 -7.95 -14.21 -5.12
C PHE A 409 -8.88 -14.00 -3.92
N ASN A 410 -10.17 -14.21 -4.12
CA ASN A 410 -11.17 -14.15 -3.07
C ASN A 410 -11.84 -15.51 -2.92
N PHE A 411 -11.76 -16.06 -1.71
CA PHE A 411 -12.44 -17.28 -1.32
C PHE A 411 -13.43 -16.96 -0.20
N ALA A 412 -14.71 -17.09 -0.48
CA ALA A 412 -15.76 -16.76 0.46
C ALA A 412 -16.69 -17.97 0.65
N ASP A 413 -16.89 -18.36 1.91
CA ASP A 413 -17.69 -19.52 2.27
C ASP A 413 -18.30 -19.38 3.67
N ARG A 414 -19.32 -20.20 3.96
CA ARG A 414 -19.91 -20.30 5.29
C ARG A 414 -19.02 -21.16 6.17
N TRP A 415 -18.19 -20.51 6.98
CA TRP A 415 -17.41 -21.21 7.99
C TRP A 415 -18.24 -21.36 9.27
N PHE A 416 -17.91 -22.36 10.09
CA PHE A 416 -18.58 -22.60 11.38
C PHE A 416 -20.05 -23.03 11.30
N ILE A 417 -20.45 -23.72 10.22
CA ILE A 417 -21.72 -24.46 10.21
C ILE A 417 -21.62 -25.56 11.27
N LYS A 418 -22.52 -25.51 12.26
CA LYS A 418 -22.66 -26.61 13.21
C LYS A 418 -23.23 -27.81 12.44
N ASN A 419 -22.42 -28.85 12.24
CA ASN A 419 -22.89 -30.08 11.60
C ASN A 419 -24.03 -30.66 12.45
N LEU A 420 -25.19 -30.86 11.83
CA LEU A 420 -26.37 -31.38 12.52
C LEU A 420 -26.28 -32.88 12.79
N TYR A 421 -25.40 -33.62 12.10
CA TYR A 421 -25.13 -35.04 12.32
C TYR A 421 -23.64 -35.34 12.04
N ASN A 422 -23.03 -36.17 12.89
CA ASN A 422 -21.68 -36.73 12.72
C ASN A 422 -21.74 -38.05 11.97
#